data_AF-A0A8J4XLE5-F1
#
_entry.id   AF-A0A8J4XLE5-F1
#
_cell.length_a   1.000
_cell.length_b   1.000
_cell.length_c   1.000
_cell.angle_alpha   90.00
_cell.angle_beta   90.00
_cell.angle_gamma   90.00
#
_symmetry.space_group_name_H-M   'P 1'
#
loop_
_entity.id
_entity.type
_entity.pdbx_description
1 polymer ?
#
loop_
_entity_poly.entity_id
_entity_poly.type
_entity_poly.pdbx_seq_one_letter_code
_entity_poly.pdbx_strand_id
1 'polypeptide(L)'
;MDRPNSRRTQGPARGTQSDEVHIMQKVLKNEVGTPLVSPEECVVALNECEWDVHRALKLTNLQLLIPSHRVSLEAARCTLASFSWDVGKAASYLVATQGISEDTEQV
;
A
#
# COMPACT_ATOMS: atom_id res chain seq x y z
N MET A 1 -15.16 -26.71 -3.46
CA MET A 1 -15.35 -25.24 -3.50
C MET A 1 -14.59 -24.66 -2.32
N ASP A 2 -13.30 -24.55 -2.55
CA ASP A 2 -12.28 -24.28 -1.56
C ASP A 2 -12.16 -22.76 -1.45
N ARG A 3 -13.08 -22.15 -0.68
CA ARG A 3 -12.93 -20.76 -0.26
C ARG A 3 -11.74 -20.73 0.70
N PRO A 4 -10.59 -20.14 0.32
CA PRO A 4 -9.46 -20.08 1.21
C PRO A 4 -9.87 -19.17 2.35
N ASN A 5 -9.85 -19.74 3.55
CA ASN A 5 -9.93 -19.14 4.86
C ASN A 5 -9.65 -17.62 4.86
N SER A 6 -10.65 -16.80 4.51
CA SER A 6 -10.76 -15.42 4.97
C SER A 6 -10.95 -15.52 6.48
N ARG A 7 -9.85 -15.78 7.19
CA ARG A 7 -9.73 -15.52 8.63
C ARG A 7 -9.96 -14.03 8.78
N ARG A 8 -11.25 -13.70 8.82
CA ARG A 8 -11.91 -12.66 9.57
C ARG A 8 -10.89 -11.98 10.47
N THR A 9 -10.17 -11.03 9.91
CA THR A 9 -9.35 -10.12 10.67
C THR A 9 -10.31 -9.52 11.67
N GLN A 10 -10.09 -9.76 12.96
CA GLN A 10 -10.82 -9.05 14.01
C GLN A 10 -10.33 -7.61 14.11
N GLY A 11 -9.33 -7.25 13.30
CA GLY A 11 -8.78 -5.93 13.25
C GLY A 11 -9.79 -4.79 13.02
N PRO A 12 -10.85 -4.89 12.18
CA PRO A 12 -11.85 -3.81 12.07
C PRO A 12 -12.49 -3.46 13.42
N ALA A 13 -12.59 -4.42 14.34
CA ALA A 13 -13.16 -4.20 15.66
C ALA A 13 -12.16 -3.59 16.67
N ARG A 14 -10.84 -3.68 16.41
CA ARG A 14 -9.78 -3.21 17.32
C ARG A 14 -9.01 -2.00 16.76
N GLY A 15 -9.16 -1.68 15.47
CA GLY A 15 -8.56 -0.52 14.84
C GLY A 15 -7.05 -0.48 15.00
N THR A 16 -6.54 0.57 15.65
CA THR A 16 -5.12 0.80 15.90
C THR A 16 -4.47 -0.21 16.86
N GLN A 17 -5.26 -0.93 17.66
CA GLN A 17 -4.77 -1.93 18.62
C GLN A 17 -4.73 -3.35 18.03
N SER A 18 -5.02 -3.49 16.75
CA SER A 18 -5.03 -4.78 16.06
C SER A 18 -3.62 -5.34 15.90
N ASP A 19 -3.50 -6.66 15.91
CA ASP A 19 -2.24 -7.34 15.62
C ASP A 19 -1.71 -6.97 14.23
N GLU A 20 -2.61 -6.76 13.27
CA GLU A 20 -2.34 -6.33 11.90
C GLU A 20 -1.57 -5.01 11.86
N VAL A 21 -2.00 -4.02 12.66
CA VAL A 21 -1.34 -2.70 12.76
C VAL A 21 0.03 -2.86 13.41
N HIS A 22 0.14 -3.62 14.49
CA HIS A 22 1.42 -3.89 15.14
C HIS A 22 2.41 -4.62 14.23
N ILE A 23 1.92 -5.59 13.43
CA ILE A 23 2.73 -6.31 12.44
C ILE A 23 3.21 -5.34 11.37
N MET A 24 2.33 -4.53 10.77
CA MET A 24 2.73 -3.53 9.77
C MET A 24 3.78 -2.58 10.32
N GLN A 25 3.54 -1.99 11.49
CA GLN A 25 4.51 -1.08 12.12
C GLN A 25 5.83 -1.78 12.42
N LYS A 26 5.81 -3.04 12.87
CA LYS A 26 7.03 -3.81 13.14
C LYS A 26 7.82 -4.11 11.87
N VAL A 27 7.14 -4.48 10.79
CA VAL A 27 7.78 -4.77 9.50
C VAL A 27 8.36 -3.49 8.89
N LEU A 28 7.59 -2.40 8.88
CA LEU A 28 8.06 -1.09 8.40
C LEU A 28 9.26 -0.60 9.21
N LYS A 29 9.23 -0.71 10.55
CA LYS A 29 10.41 -0.38 11.39
C LYS A 29 11.65 -1.21 11.06
N ASN A 30 11.47 -2.43 10.58
CA ASN A 30 12.57 -3.31 10.20
C ASN A 30 13.04 -3.07 8.75
N GLU A 31 12.21 -2.44 7.91
CA GLU A 31 12.60 -2.01 6.57
C GLU A 31 13.44 -0.74 6.64
N VAL A 32 14.73 -0.92 6.31
CA VAL A 32 15.72 0.15 6.31
C VAL A 32 15.29 1.26 5.35
N GLY A 33 15.03 2.45 5.88
CA GLY A 33 14.71 3.64 5.09
C GLY A 33 13.22 3.97 4.96
N THR A 34 12.31 3.20 5.56
CA THR A 34 10.90 3.60 5.64
C THR A 34 10.63 4.49 6.85
N PRO A 35 9.89 5.62 6.68
CA PRO A 35 9.52 6.50 7.79
C PRO A 35 8.56 5.82 8.78
N LEU A 36 8.52 6.36 10.01
CA LEU A 36 7.63 5.88 11.07
C LEU A 36 6.17 6.11 10.68
N VAL A 37 5.48 5.05 10.23
CA VAL A 37 4.06 5.13 9.88
C VAL A 37 3.20 5.08 11.14
N SER A 38 2.30 6.05 11.25
CA SER A 38 1.35 6.14 12.35
C SER A 38 0.37 4.95 12.32
N PRO A 39 -0.10 4.47 13.49
CA PRO A 39 -1.04 3.36 13.53
C PRO A 39 -2.36 3.70 12.81
N GLU A 40 -2.74 4.97 12.78
CA GLU A 40 -3.90 5.48 12.04
C GLU A 40 -3.74 5.26 10.53
N GLU A 41 -2.57 5.58 9.97
CA GLU A 41 -2.27 5.33 8.54
C GLU A 41 -2.25 3.84 8.22
N CYS A 42 -1.77 3.00 9.14
CA CYS A 42 -1.84 1.55 8.97
C CYS A 42 -3.31 1.08 8.90
N VAL A 43 -4.19 1.61 9.76
CA VAL A 43 -5.62 1.27 9.74
C VAL A 43 -6.26 1.70 8.42
N VAL A 44 -5.93 2.89 7.91
CA VAL A 44 -6.45 3.37 6.62
C VAL A 44 -6.01 2.44 5.49
N ALA A 45 -4.71 2.10 5.41
CA ALA A 45 -4.20 1.18 4.39
C ALA A 45 -4.80 -0.24 4.52
N LEU A 46 -5.01 -0.72 5.74
CA LEU A 46 -5.68 -2.00 6.02
C LEU A 46 -7.14 -1.96 5.56
N ASN A 47 -7.86 -0.88 5.84
CA ASN A 47 -9.26 -0.74 5.42
C ASN A 47 -9.40 -0.85 3.89
N GLU A 48 -8.50 -0.20 3.16
CA GLU A 48 -8.45 -0.27 1.68
C GLU A 48 -8.10 -1.67 1.15
N CYS A 49 -7.32 -2.44 1.92
CA CYS A 49 -6.83 -3.77 1.55
C CYS A 49 -7.63 -4.91 2.17
N GLU A 50 -8.86 -4.66 2.63
CA GLU A 50 -9.70 -5.67 3.30
C GLU A 50 -9.00 -6.34 4.50
N TRP A 51 -8.18 -5.55 5.20
CA TRP A 51 -7.35 -5.94 6.33
C TRP A 51 -6.25 -6.97 6.03
N ASP A 52 -5.88 -7.15 4.76
CA ASP A 52 -4.73 -7.96 4.38
C ASP A 52 -3.43 -7.19 4.67
N VAL A 53 -2.70 -7.63 5.68
CA VAL A 53 -1.41 -7.05 6.11
C VAL A 53 -0.36 -7.03 5.01
N HIS A 54 -0.30 -8.06 4.15
CA HIS A 54 0.71 -8.13 3.09
C HIS A 54 0.40 -7.10 2.00
N ARG A 55 -0.88 -6.97 1.64
CA ARG A 55 -1.38 -5.98 0.69
C ARG A 55 -1.23 -4.56 1.22
N ALA A 56 -1.65 -4.32 2.46
CA ALA A 56 -1.55 -3.02 3.11
C ALA A 56 -0.08 -2.58 3.24
N LEU A 57 0.84 -3.47 3.61
CA LEU A 57 2.27 -3.15 3.66
C LEU A 57 2.82 -2.70 2.30
N LYS A 58 2.43 -3.38 1.22
CA LYS A 58 2.83 -3.02 -0.14
C LYS A 58 2.23 -1.69 -0.58
N LEU A 59 0.97 -1.42 -0.23
CA LEU A 59 0.31 -0.14 -0.49
C LEU A 59 0.98 1.00 0.26
N THR A 60 1.30 0.81 1.54
CA THR A 60 2.05 1.77 2.35
C THR A 60 3.44 1.99 1.77
N ASN A 61 4.20 0.94 1.44
CA ASN A 61 5.51 1.09 0.80
C ASN A 61 5.44 1.90 -0.50
N LEU A 62 4.44 1.63 -1.34
CA LEU A 62 4.22 2.38 -2.58
C LEU A 62 3.94 3.87 -2.30
N GLN A 63 3.13 4.19 -1.29
CA GLN A 63 2.88 5.57 -0.86
C GLN A 63 4.09 6.25 -0.22
N LEU A 64 5.04 5.49 0.33
CA LEU A 64 6.28 6.04 0.85
C LEU A 64 7.28 6.31 -0.28
N LEU A 65 7.23 5.50 -1.35
CA LEU A 65 8.04 5.66 -2.55
C LEU A 65 7.53 6.79 -3.47
N ILE A 66 6.22 6.98 -3.55
CA ILE A 66 5.59 8.01 -4.37
C ILE A 66 5.08 9.13 -3.46
N PRO A 67 5.40 10.41 -3.72
CA PRO A 67 4.89 11.52 -2.93
C PRO A 67 3.35 11.45 -2.83
N SER A 68 2.84 11.36 -1.60
CA SER A 68 1.42 11.14 -1.26
C SER A 68 0.44 12.15 -1.86
N HIS A 69 0.93 13.32 -2.29
CA HIS A 69 0.12 14.30 -3.01
C HIS A 69 -0.21 13.90 -4.45
N ARG A 70 0.48 12.90 -5.01
CA ARG A 70 0.30 12.53 -6.41
C ARG A 70 -0.74 11.44 -6.62
N VAL A 71 -0.82 10.39 -5.80
CA VAL A 71 -1.70 9.23 -6.07
C VAL A 71 -2.59 8.94 -4.87
N SER A 72 -3.90 8.84 -5.09
CA SER A 72 -4.85 8.39 -4.07
C SER A 72 -4.60 6.92 -3.71
N LEU A 73 -4.81 6.57 -2.43
CA LEU A 73 -4.75 5.20 -1.91
C LEU A 73 -5.48 4.18 -2.80
N GLU A 74 -6.70 4.51 -3.23
CA GLU A 74 -7.50 3.64 -4.09
C GLU A 74 -6.82 3.39 -5.45
N ALA A 75 -6.30 4.44 -6.09
CA ALA A 75 -5.62 4.35 -7.38
C ALA A 75 -4.31 3.56 -7.27
N ALA A 76 -3.54 3.80 -6.20
CA ALA A 76 -2.33 3.03 -5.91
C ALA A 76 -2.65 1.54 -5.69
N ARG A 77 -3.73 1.24 -4.97
CA ARG A 77 -4.22 -0.13 -4.74
C ARG A 77 -4.67 -0.81 -6.02
N CYS A 78 -5.48 -0.14 -6.85
CA CYS A 78 -5.92 -0.66 -8.15
C CYS A 78 -4.72 -0.93 -9.07
N THR A 79 -3.72 -0.04 -9.06
CA THR A 79 -2.48 -0.22 -9.81
C THR A 79 -1.72 -1.44 -9.30
N LEU A 80 -1.50 -1.54 -7.99
CA LEU A 80 -0.87 -2.72 -7.39
C LEU A 80 -1.61 -4.00 -7.77
N ALA A 81 -2.94 -4.02 -7.70
CA ALA A 81 -3.73 -5.18 -8.09
C ALA A 81 -3.48 -5.59 -9.55
N SER A 82 -3.44 -4.64 -10.49
CA SER A 82 -3.13 -4.88 -11.90
C SER A 82 -1.69 -5.37 -12.12
N PHE A 83 -0.74 -4.92 -11.30
CA PHE A 83 0.67 -5.33 -11.35
C PHE A 83 0.99 -6.52 -10.44
N SER A 84 0.01 -7.35 -10.06
CA SER A 84 0.21 -8.51 -9.17
C SER A 84 0.88 -8.17 -7.83
N TRP A 85 0.58 -6.97 -7.31
CA TRP A 85 1.13 -6.39 -6.09
C TRP A 85 2.66 -6.24 -6.12
N ASP A 86 3.20 -5.91 -7.29
CA ASP A 86 4.61 -5.55 -7.49
C ASP A 86 4.80 -4.05 -7.24
N VAL A 87 5.39 -3.70 -6.10
CA VAL A 87 5.61 -2.31 -5.69
C VAL A 87 6.57 -1.59 -6.64
N GLY A 88 7.59 -2.27 -7.15
CA GLY A 88 8.57 -1.67 -8.05
C GLY A 88 7.94 -1.30 -9.39
N LYS A 89 7.24 -2.24 -10.02
CA LYS A 89 6.54 -1.97 -11.29
C LYS A 89 5.42 -0.95 -11.13
N ALA A 90 4.61 -1.06 -10.09
CA ALA A 90 3.56 -0.09 -9.82
C ALA A 90 4.14 1.31 -9.56
N ALA A 91 5.24 1.42 -8.81
CA ALA A 91 5.93 2.69 -8.56
C ALA A 91 6.45 3.29 -9.86
N SER A 92 7.20 2.52 -10.65
CA SER A 92 7.70 2.98 -11.95
C SER A 92 6.57 3.39 -12.88
N TYR A 93 5.47 2.64 -12.92
CA TYR A 93 4.31 2.97 -13.73
C TYR A 93 3.60 4.24 -13.26
N LEU A 94 3.40 4.42 -11.96
CA LEU A 94 2.75 5.63 -11.42
C LEU A 94 3.64 6.86 -11.57
N VAL A 95 4.93 6.73 -11.30
CA VAL A 95 5.91 7.80 -11.55
C VAL A 95 5.94 8.15 -13.03
N ALA A 96 5.90 7.16 -13.93
CA ALA A 96 5.80 7.40 -15.37
C ALA A 96 4.46 8.07 -15.74
N THR A 97 3.31 7.54 -15.31
CA THR A 97 2.00 8.09 -15.65
C THR A 97 1.77 9.50 -15.11
N GLN A 98 2.50 9.90 -14.07
CA GLN A 98 2.47 11.24 -13.47
C GLN A 98 3.64 12.13 -13.86
N GLY A 99 4.66 11.53 -14.48
CA GLY A 99 5.82 12.19 -15.07
C GLY A 99 5.67 12.40 -16.58
N ILE A 100 4.70 11.75 -17.23
CA ILE A 100 4.31 12.04 -18.62
C ILE A 100 3.40 13.27 -18.61
N SER A 101 4.01 14.38 -18.24
CA SER A 101 3.70 15.67 -18.82
C SER A 101 5.03 16.34 -19.20
N GLU A 102 5.99 15.58 -19.71
CA GLU A 102 7.10 16.13 -20.48
C GLU A 102 7.53 15.13 -21.55
N ASP A 103 7.47 15.63 -22.79
CA ASP A 103 8.15 15.14 -24.00
C ASP A 103 7.67 13.84 -24.67
N THR A 104 6.56 13.95 -25.42
CA THR A 104 6.44 13.20 -26.68
C THR A 104 6.14 14.18 -27.82
N GLU A 105 7.09 15.05 -28.13
CA GLU A 105 7.31 15.51 -29.51
C GLU A 105 8.83 15.61 -29.73
N GLN A 106 9.47 14.46 -29.90
CA GLN A 106 10.78 14.38 -30.53
C GLN A 106 10.61 14.26 -32.06
N VAL A 107 11.17 15.28 -32.74
CA VAL A 107 11.72 15.38 -34.11
C VAL A 107 10.79 15.51 -35.33
#